data_AF-A0A4Z2G2Y9-F1
#
_entry.id   AF-A0A4Z2G2Y9-F1
#
_cell.length_a   1.000
_cell.length_b   1.000
_cell.length_c   1.000
_cell.angle_alpha   90.00
_cell.angle_beta   90.00
_cell.angle_gamma   90.00
#
_symmetry.space_group_name_H-M   'P 1'
#
loop_
_entity.id
_entity.type
_entity.pdbx_description
1 polymer ?
#
loop_
_entity_poly.entity_id
_entity_poly.type
_entity_poly.pdbx_seq_one_letter_code
_entity_poly.pdbx_strand_id
1 'polypeptide(L)'
;MAADEDFEPNQDSSFSEDELAPPCGAVSEKSSTPAPVQCVLDKDSLVDGLRVLIPMDDQLLYAGHVNTVHSPDIYSVVVEGERGNRPHIYCLEQLLQEAIVDVKPPSVRYVPEGTRIAAYWSQQYRCLYPGSVVVSGTPVTHAARRFL
;
A
#
# COMPACT_ATOMS: atom_id res chain seq x y z
N MET A 1 -63.32 -23.94 6.78
CA MET A 1 -64.37 -23.23 7.54
C MET A 1 -63.77 -22.81 8.87
N ALA A 2 -63.45 -21.54 9.12
CA ALA A 2 -63.55 -20.37 8.22
C ALA A 2 -62.42 -20.40 7.13
N ALA A 3 -61.52 -19.45 6.86
CA ALA A 3 -61.18 -18.15 7.46
C ALA A 3 -60.43 -17.28 6.42
N ASP A 4 -60.42 -15.95 6.41
CA ASP A 4 -61.34 -14.91 6.95
C ASP A 4 -61.01 -13.58 6.20
N GLU A 5 -61.79 -12.51 6.36
CA GLU A 5 -61.64 -11.21 5.67
C GLU A 5 -60.42 -10.41 6.20
N ASP A 6 -59.49 -9.91 5.35
CA ASP A 6 -59.55 -8.80 4.37
C ASP A 6 -59.38 -7.41 5.02
N PHE A 7 -58.26 -6.74 4.71
CA PHE A 7 -58.05 -5.30 5.00
C PHE A 7 -56.86 -4.69 4.20
N GLU A 8 -57.06 -4.37 2.92
CA GLU A 8 -56.30 -3.25 2.31
C GLU A 8 -56.98 -1.93 2.67
N PRO A 9 -56.22 -0.91 3.11
CA PRO A 9 -56.33 0.34 2.37
C PRO A 9 -55.01 1.13 2.24
N ASN A 10 -54.77 1.51 0.98
CA ASN A 10 -54.30 2.82 0.53
C ASN A 10 -52.88 3.31 0.87
N GLN A 11 -52.22 3.72 -0.21
CA GLN A 11 -51.13 4.68 -0.19
C GLN A 11 -51.66 6.03 0.32
N ASP A 12 -50.89 6.73 1.16
CA ASP A 12 -50.92 8.18 1.16
C ASP A 12 -49.49 8.72 1.29
N SER A 13 -49.11 9.65 0.41
CA SER A 13 -47.73 10.11 0.26
C SER A 13 -47.52 11.43 1.00
N SER A 14 -47.05 11.37 2.25
CA SER A 14 -46.65 12.57 2.98
C SER A 14 -45.16 12.87 2.79
N PHE A 15 -44.85 13.54 1.68
CA PHE A 15 -43.61 14.31 1.55
C PHE A 15 -43.64 15.46 2.57
N SER A 16 -42.62 15.54 3.42
CA SER A 16 -42.46 16.61 4.41
C SER A 16 -41.00 17.08 4.39
N GLU A 17 -40.71 18.09 3.58
CA GLU A 17 -39.58 18.99 3.85
C GLU A 17 -39.98 19.90 5.01
N ASP A 18 -39.37 19.70 6.18
CA ASP A 18 -39.19 20.78 7.16
C ASP A 18 -37.86 20.57 7.93
N GLU A 19 -37.23 21.67 8.31
CA GLU A 19 -35.83 21.70 8.74
C GLU A 19 -35.69 21.50 10.26
N LEU A 20 -35.16 20.36 10.70
CA LEU A 20 -34.54 20.25 12.04
C LEU A 20 -33.34 19.29 12.06
N ALA A 21 -32.17 19.88 11.90
CA ALA A 21 -30.87 19.35 12.36
C ALA A 21 -30.97 18.98 13.87
N PRO A 22 -30.22 17.96 14.35
CA PRO A 22 -28.77 17.85 14.14
C PRO A 22 -28.35 16.78 13.11
N PRO A 23 -27.43 17.09 12.18
CA PRO A 23 -26.77 16.05 11.40
C PRO A 23 -25.89 15.18 12.32
N CYS A 24 -25.57 13.98 11.86
CA CYS A 24 -24.60 13.09 12.49
C CYS A 24 -23.20 13.71 12.49
N GLY A 25 -22.93 14.54 13.50
CA GLY A 25 -21.62 15.08 13.84
C GLY A 25 -20.68 14.01 14.40
N ALA A 26 -20.53 12.89 13.69
CA ALA A 26 -19.38 12.03 13.85
C ALA A 26 -18.14 12.92 13.73
N VAL A 27 -17.27 12.88 14.75
CA VAL A 27 -16.14 13.80 14.82
C VAL A 27 -15.24 13.57 13.61
N SER A 28 -15.34 14.47 12.64
CA SER A 28 -14.23 14.82 11.78
C SER A 28 -13.18 15.52 12.64
N GLU A 29 -12.52 14.72 13.48
CA GLU A 29 -11.07 14.79 13.51
C GLU A 29 -10.65 14.93 12.05
N LYS A 30 -10.06 16.07 11.71
CA LYS A 30 -9.34 16.21 10.46
C LYS A 30 -8.16 15.28 10.59
N SER A 31 -8.36 14.03 10.22
CA SER A 31 -7.29 13.10 9.91
C SER A 31 -6.46 13.79 8.86
N SER A 32 -5.40 14.45 9.31
CA SER A 32 -4.40 15.07 8.47
C SER A 32 -3.71 13.90 7.76
N THR A 33 -4.29 13.47 6.63
CA THR A 33 -3.80 12.36 5.82
C THR A 33 -2.31 12.61 5.65
N PRO A 34 -1.44 11.79 6.28
CA PRO A 34 -0.03 12.10 6.29
C PRO A 34 0.42 12.15 4.84
N ALA A 35 1.22 13.18 4.50
CA ALA A 35 1.69 13.36 3.14
C ALA A 35 2.28 12.03 2.63
N PRO A 36 1.93 11.59 1.41
CA PRO A 36 2.32 10.28 0.92
C PRO A 36 3.84 10.15 1.01
N VAL A 37 4.30 9.08 1.66
CA VAL A 37 5.73 8.78 1.72
C VAL A 37 6.26 8.63 0.29
N GLN A 38 7.25 9.44 -0.07
CA GLN A 38 7.83 9.43 -1.40
C GLN A 38 8.74 8.20 -1.53
N CYS A 39 8.14 7.10 -1.98
CA CYS A 39 8.85 5.87 -2.32
C CYS A 39 9.37 5.89 -3.78
N VAL A 40 9.07 6.94 -4.55
CA VAL A 40 9.63 7.18 -5.89
C VAL A 40 11.11 7.53 -5.73
N LEU A 41 11.94 6.97 -6.61
CA LEU A 41 13.36 7.27 -6.67
C LEU A 41 13.61 8.43 -7.65
N ASP A 42 14.32 9.45 -7.20
CA ASP A 42 14.63 10.66 -7.98
C ASP A 42 16.14 10.79 -8.23
N LYS A 43 16.53 11.42 -9.35
CA LYS A 43 17.95 11.57 -9.73
C LYS A 43 18.81 12.19 -8.61
N ASP A 44 18.30 13.25 -7.99
CA ASP A 44 18.98 13.99 -6.92
C ASP A 44 19.00 13.24 -5.56
N SER A 45 18.25 12.12 -5.46
CA SER A 45 18.28 11.23 -4.29
C SER A 45 19.28 10.07 -4.42
N LEU A 46 19.82 9.82 -5.62
CA LEU A 46 20.79 8.76 -5.88
C LEU A 46 22.13 9.05 -5.18
N VAL A 47 22.39 8.33 -4.09
CA VAL A 47 23.64 8.36 -3.35
C VAL A 47 24.14 6.95 -3.08
N ASP A 48 25.46 6.78 -3.02
CA ASP A 48 26.10 5.53 -2.59
C ASP A 48 25.65 5.14 -1.18
N GLY A 49 25.16 3.90 -1.05
CA GLY A 49 24.54 3.39 0.17
C GLY A 49 23.04 3.67 0.32
N LEU A 50 22.39 4.32 -0.65
CA LEU A 50 20.92 4.49 -0.63
C LEU A 50 20.23 3.11 -0.62
N ARG A 51 19.30 2.92 0.33
CA ARG A 51 18.53 1.68 0.45
C ARG A 51 17.30 1.73 -0.46
N VAL A 52 17.25 0.76 -1.38
CA VAL A 52 16.20 0.64 -2.40
C VAL A 52 15.66 -0.78 -2.45
N LEU A 53 14.48 -0.92 -3.03
CA LEU A 53 13.79 -2.16 -3.32
C LEU A 53 13.77 -2.37 -4.83
N ILE A 54 14.31 -3.49 -5.29
CA ILE A 54 14.42 -3.85 -6.71
C ILE A 54 13.42 -4.97 -7.03
N PRO A 55 12.50 -4.80 -7.99
CA PRO A 55 11.68 -5.90 -8.49
C PRO A 55 12.55 -6.89 -9.28
N MET A 56 12.31 -8.20 -9.09
CA MET A 56 12.99 -9.27 -9.83
C MET A 56 12.00 -10.05 -10.72
N ASP A 57 12.51 -10.98 -11.53
CA ASP A 57 11.73 -11.82 -12.46
C ASP A 57 10.56 -12.59 -11.79
N ASP A 58 10.63 -12.82 -10.48
CA ASP A 58 9.60 -13.49 -9.68
C ASP A 58 8.47 -12.55 -9.20
N GLN A 59 8.50 -11.28 -9.62
CA GLN A 59 7.62 -10.18 -9.21
C GLN A 59 7.71 -9.80 -7.72
N LEU A 60 8.74 -10.26 -7.01
CA LEU A 60 9.00 -9.87 -5.63
C LEU A 60 10.03 -8.75 -5.57
N LEU A 61 9.98 -7.97 -4.48
CA LEU A 61 10.88 -6.84 -4.27
C LEU A 61 12.01 -7.23 -3.33
N TYR A 62 13.25 -6.92 -3.72
CA TYR A 62 14.46 -7.27 -2.99
C TYR A 62 15.15 -6.02 -2.46
N ALA A 63 15.39 -5.98 -1.15
CA ALA A 63 16.15 -4.90 -0.53
C ALA A 63 17.61 -4.93 -1.00
N GLY A 64 18.16 -3.77 -1.32
CA GLY A 64 19.53 -3.60 -1.79
C GLY A 64 20.06 -2.19 -1.58
N HIS A 65 21.34 -2.01 -1.85
CA HIS A 65 22.03 -0.73 -1.71
C HIS A 65 22.53 -0.25 -3.08
N VAL A 66 22.22 1.00 -3.44
CA VAL A 66 22.75 1.67 -4.64
C VAL A 66 24.24 1.97 -4.45
N ASN A 67 25.02 1.79 -5.51
CA ASN A 67 26.43 2.16 -5.61
C ASN A 67 26.69 2.77 -6.99
N THR A 68 27.41 3.89 -7.05
CA THR A 68 27.77 4.56 -8.30
C THR A 68 28.91 3.80 -8.99
N VAL A 69 28.70 3.32 -10.22
CA VAL A 69 29.73 2.61 -11.00
C VAL A 69 30.44 3.56 -11.96
N HIS A 70 29.67 4.36 -12.69
CA HIS A 70 30.17 5.41 -13.57
C HIS A 70 29.16 6.56 -13.59
N SER A 71 29.41 7.60 -12.79
CA SER A 71 28.55 8.77 -12.74
C SER A 71 28.53 9.52 -14.08
N PRO A 72 27.40 10.15 -14.46
CA PRO A 72 26.08 10.12 -13.82
C PRO A 72 25.14 9.03 -14.37
N ASP A 73 25.63 8.10 -15.20
CA ASP A 73 24.80 7.30 -16.11
C ASP A 73 24.66 5.82 -15.72
N ILE A 74 25.61 5.25 -14.97
CA ILE A 74 25.65 3.82 -14.62
C ILE A 74 25.78 3.63 -13.11
N TYR A 75 24.82 2.90 -12.58
CA TYR A 75 24.73 2.53 -11.17
C TYR A 75 24.71 1.01 -11.04
N SER A 76 25.05 0.52 -9.85
CA SER A 76 24.80 -0.85 -9.46
C SER A 76 23.92 -0.90 -8.22
N VAL A 77 23.20 -2.01 -8.05
CA VAL A 77 22.51 -2.31 -6.81
C VAL A 77 22.96 -3.68 -6.32
N VAL A 78 23.42 -3.73 -5.06
CA VAL A 78 23.81 -4.98 -4.40
C VAL A 78 22.66 -5.42 -3.49
N VAL A 79 22.03 -6.54 -3.83
CA VAL A 79 20.89 -7.11 -3.09
C VAL A 79 21.34 -7.77 -1.78
N GLU A 80 20.62 -7.50 -0.69
CA GLU A 80 20.97 -7.92 0.67
C GLU A 80 20.91 -9.46 0.85
N GLY A 81 22.06 -10.11 0.70
CA GLY A 81 22.22 -11.55 0.88
C GLY A 81 21.99 -12.40 -0.37
N GLU A 82 22.12 -11.82 -1.56
CA GLU A 82 22.37 -12.63 -2.76
C GLU A 82 23.69 -13.40 -2.62
N ARG A 83 23.75 -14.64 -3.12
CA ARG A 83 24.92 -15.50 -2.98
C ARG A 83 26.12 -14.95 -3.75
N GLY A 84 27.01 -14.27 -3.03
CA GLY A 84 28.21 -13.64 -3.57
C GLY A 84 28.10 -12.13 -3.79
N ASN A 85 27.02 -11.49 -3.31
CA ASN A 85 26.81 -10.04 -3.36
C ASN A 85 26.98 -9.47 -4.78
N ARG A 86 26.39 -10.14 -5.78
CA ARG A 86 26.53 -9.75 -7.18
C ARG A 86 25.90 -8.35 -7.38
N PRO A 87 26.62 -7.39 -7.98
CA PRO A 87 26.02 -6.13 -8.37
C PRO A 87 25.15 -6.32 -9.62
N HIS A 88 23.88 -5.95 -9.52
CA HIS A 88 22.99 -5.76 -10.67
C HIS A 88 23.28 -4.39 -11.27
N ILE A 89 23.55 -4.31 -12.58
CA ILE A 89 24.00 -3.07 -13.23
C ILE A 89 22.82 -2.45 -13.98
N TYR A 90 22.54 -1.17 -13.69
CA TYR A 90 21.43 -0.41 -14.27
C TYR A 90 21.95 0.91 -14.86
N CYS A 91 21.35 1.37 -15.94
CA CYS A 91 21.49 2.78 -16.33
C CYS A 91 20.60 3.68 -15.46
N LEU A 92 20.89 4.98 -15.42
CA LEU A 92 20.15 5.98 -14.65
C LEU A 92 18.63 5.87 -14.83
N GLU A 93 18.15 5.94 -16.08
CA GLU A 93 16.70 5.95 -16.38
C GLU A 93 16.01 4.64 -15.95
N GLN A 94 16.67 3.51 -16.15
CA GLN A 94 16.16 2.20 -15.75
C GLN A 94 16.07 2.08 -14.22
N LEU A 95 17.10 2.53 -13.50
CA LEU A 95 17.10 2.52 -12.04
C LEU A 95 15.98 3.40 -11.47
N LEU A 96 15.76 4.60 -12.03
CA LEU A 96 14.68 5.51 -11.60
C LEU A 96 13.27 4.96 -11.93
N GLN A 97 13.13 4.07 -12.91
CA GLN A 97 11.84 3.47 -13.29
C GLN A 97 11.51 2.18 -12.52
N GLU A 98 12.51 1.33 -12.26
CA GLU A 98 12.32 0.03 -11.61
C GLU A 98 12.46 0.09 -10.08
N ALA A 99 13.38 0.90 -9.56
CA ALA A 99 13.71 0.88 -8.13
C ALA A 99 12.83 1.81 -7.29
N ILE A 100 12.45 1.32 -6.12
CA ILE A 100 11.59 2.00 -5.14
C ILE A 100 12.44 2.31 -3.90
N VAL A 101 12.33 3.49 -3.32
CA VAL A 101 13.05 3.84 -2.08
C VAL A 101 12.53 2.99 -0.91
N ASP A 102 13.41 2.37 -0.11
CA ASP A 102 12.98 1.54 1.04
C ASP A 102 12.55 2.42 2.23
N VAL A 103 11.32 2.95 2.13
CA VAL A 103 10.70 3.77 3.18
C VAL A 103 9.91 2.89 4.15
N LYS A 104 10.49 2.60 5.31
CA LYS A 104 9.80 1.93 6.40
C LYS A 104 8.82 2.89 7.12
N PRO A 105 7.51 2.64 7.12
CA PRO A 105 6.54 3.51 7.79
C PRO A 105 6.75 3.48 9.32
N PRO A 106 6.73 4.64 10.02
CA PRO A 106 7.04 4.71 11.45
C PRO A 106 5.90 4.19 12.35
N SER A 107 4.68 4.07 11.83
CA SER A 107 3.54 3.45 12.53
C SER A 107 2.47 3.05 11.51
N VAL A 108 1.65 2.06 11.86
CA VAL A 108 0.50 1.60 11.05
C VAL A 108 -0.48 2.74 10.75
N ARG A 109 -0.55 3.78 11.59
CA ARG A 109 -1.36 5.00 11.34
C ARG A 109 -0.97 5.77 10.07
N TYR A 110 0.24 5.57 9.54
CA TYR A 110 0.71 6.17 8.29
C TYR A 110 0.38 5.31 7.06
N VAL A 111 -0.31 4.19 7.23
CA VAL A 111 -0.59 3.19 6.19
C VAL A 111 -2.10 2.85 6.22
N PRO A 112 -2.98 3.77 5.77
CA PRO A 112 -4.43 3.54 5.75
C PRO A 112 -4.84 2.42 4.79
N GLU A 113 -6.11 2.00 4.86
CA GLU A 113 -6.66 0.98 3.95
C GLU A 113 -6.46 1.34 2.48
N GLY A 114 -6.20 0.34 1.64
CA GLY A 114 -5.89 0.51 0.22
C GLY A 114 -4.46 0.95 -0.08
N THR A 115 -3.68 1.39 0.92
CA THR A 115 -2.26 1.77 0.71
C THR A 115 -1.48 0.58 0.18
N ARG A 116 -0.81 0.78 -0.97
CA ARG A 116 0.12 -0.20 -1.54
C ARG A 116 1.35 -0.33 -0.66
N ILE A 117 1.72 -1.55 -0.34
CA ILE A 117 2.89 -1.89 0.49
C ILE A 117 3.64 -3.06 -0.11
N ALA A 118 4.89 -3.25 0.32
CA ALA A 118 5.62 -4.50 0.15
C ALA A 118 5.96 -5.04 1.55
N ALA A 119 5.78 -6.33 1.79
CA ALA A 119 5.89 -6.92 3.14
C ALA A 119 6.59 -8.28 3.13
N TYR A 120 7.41 -8.55 4.16
CA TYR A 120 8.00 -9.87 4.35
C TYR A 120 6.92 -10.87 4.76
N TRP A 121 6.80 -11.99 4.04
CA TRP A 121 5.90 -13.08 4.44
C TRP A 121 6.36 -13.73 5.75
N SER A 122 7.67 -13.80 5.99
CA SER A 122 8.27 -14.17 7.27
C SER A 122 9.73 -13.70 7.29
N GLN A 123 10.31 -13.47 8.48
CA GLN A 123 11.69 -13.01 8.67
C GLN A 123 12.77 -13.97 8.12
N GLN A 124 12.40 -15.18 7.72
CA GLN A 124 13.28 -16.14 7.06
C GLN A 124 13.45 -15.86 5.55
N TYR A 125 12.52 -15.12 4.95
CA TYR A 125 12.54 -14.73 3.53
C TYR A 125 13.19 -13.35 3.37
N ARG A 126 13.94 -13.18 2.26
CA ARG A 126 14.62 -11.92 1.90
C ARG A 126 13.82 -11.03 0.95
N CYS A 127 12.80 -11.60 0.33
CA CYS A 127 11.90 -10.92 -0.60
C CYS A 127 10.70 -10.32 0.13
N LEU A 128 10.28 -9.14 -0.35
CA LEU A 128 9.08 -8.44 0.04
C LEU A 128 7.99 -8.73 -1.01
N TYR A 129 6.82 -9.15 -0.54
CA TYR A 129 5.66 -9.44 -1.38
C TYR A 129 4.84 -8.16 -1.56
N PRO A 130 4.56 -7.72 -2.80
CA PRO A 130 3.72 -6.55 -3.05
C PRO A 130 2.26 -6.84 -2.72
N GLY A 131 1.56 -5.87 -2.13
CA GLY A 131 0.17 -5.98 -1.74
C GLY A 131 -0.48 -4.64 -1.40
N SER A 132 -1.57 -4.70 -0.64
CA SER A 132 -2.32 -3.55 -0.13
C SER A 132 -2.72 -3.80 1.33
N VAL A 133 -2.81 -2.75 2.15
CA VAL A 133 -3.42 -2.86 3.48
C VAL A 133 -4.94 -3.01 3.37
N VAL A 134 -5.50 -3.93 4.16
CA VAL A 134 -6.93 -4.22 4.27
C VAL A 134 -7.33 -4.16 5.75
N VAL A 135 -8.47 -3.57 6.07
CA VAL A 135 -8.95 -3.47 7.46
C VAL A 135 -9.53 -4.81 7.92
N SER A 136 -9.10 -5.25 9.10
CA SER A 136 -9.62 -6.45 9.79
C SER A 136 -11.01 -6.20 10.36
N GLY A 137 -11.99 -6.01 9.48
CA GLY A 137 -13.38 -5.67 9.82
C GLY A 137 -14.35 -5.79 8.65
N THR A 138 -13.90 -5.59 7.41
CA THR A 138 -14.68 -5.95 6.22
C THR A 138 -14.63 -7.47 6.02
N PRO A 139 -15.77 -8.17 5.88
CA PRO A 139 -15.77 -9.58 5.53
C PRO A 139 -15.47 -9.72 4.04
N VAL A 140 -14.18 -9.68 3.69
CA VAL A 140 -13.72 -9.88 2.30
C VAL A 140 -14.16 -11.27 1.83
N THR A 141 -15.22 -11.29 1.03
CA THR A 141 -15.69 -12.51 0.37
C THR A 141 -14.60 -12.97 -0.59
N HIS A 142 -13.88 -14.02 -0.18
CA HIS A 142 -12.92 -14.78 -0.98
C HIS A 142 -11.49 -14.21 -1.13
N ALA A 143 -10.71 -14.12 -0.04
CA ALA A 143 -9.26 -14.40 -0.08
C ALA A 143 -8.58 -14.66 1.30
N ALA A 144 -7.55 -15.51 1.28
CA ALA A 144 -6.33 -15.47 2.11
C ALA A 144 -6.43 -15.11 3.62
N ARG A 145 -7.03 -15.99 4.44
CA ARG A 145 -6.71 -16.05 5.88
C ARG A 145 -5.34 -16.72 6.12
N ARG A 146 -4.30 -15.95 6.48
CA ARG A 146 -3.26 -16.26 7.51
C ARG A 146 -2.09 -15.27 7.44
N PHE A 147 -1.84 -14.57 8.54
CA PHE A 147 -0.53 -14.00 8.87
C PHE A 147 0.12 -14.87 9.97
N LEU A 148 1.41 -15.19 9.82
CA LEU A 148 2.31 -15.73 10.85
C LEU A 148 3.75 -15.31 10.51
#